data_AF-A0A7K3DR89-F1
#
_entry.id   AF-A0A7K3DR89-F1
#
_cell.length_a   1.000
_cell.length_b   1.000
_cell.length_c   1.000
_cell.angle_alpha   90.00
_cell.angle_beta   90.00
_cell.angle_gamma   90.00
#
_symmetry.space_group_name_H-M   'P 1'
#
loop_
_entity.id
_entity.type
_entity.pdbx_description
1 polymer ?
#
loop_
_entity_poly.entity_id
_entity_poly.type
_entity_poly.pdbx_seq_one_letter_code
_entity_poly.pdbx_strand_id
1 'polypeptide(L)'
;MTELLHLTERTRWDEAGVTGAYTGSTRGKSLADVGFIHCSYASQLRGVAEALYGERPAPGTLVVLVIDPDRLDVPVRDEEGEPGGELFPHIYGPLPVAAVTEVREWPA
;
A
#
# COMPACT_ATOMS: atom_id res chain seq x y z
N MET A 1 -16.45 7.88 -1.76
CA MET A 1 -15.71 6.63 -2.01
C MET A 1 -14.63 6.49 -0.95
N THR A 2 -14.29 5.27 -0.59
CA THR A 2 -13.28 5.00 0.44
C THR A 2 -11.91 4.96 -0.22
N GLU A 3 -10.98 5.81 0.24
CA GLU A 3 -9.59 5.81 -0.24
C GLU A 3 -8.88 4.54 0.25
N LEU A 4 -8.05 3.94 -0.62
CA LEU A 4 -7.15 2.86 -0.24
C LEU A 4 -5.78 3.45 0.08
N LEU A 5 -5.14 2.98 1.15
CA LEU A 5 -3.83 3.44 1.58
C LEU A 5 -2.81 2.33 1.45
N HIS A 6 -1.64 2.62 0.89
CA HIS A 6 -0.51 1.69 0.85
C HIS A 6 0.72 2.32 1.49
N LEU A 7 1.26 1.67 2.54
CA LEU A 7 2.49 2.11 3.21
C LEU A 7 3.71 1.42 2.59
N THR A 8 4.69 2.21 2.15
CA THR A 8 5.90 1.69 1.51
C THR A 8 7.13 2.54 1.78
N GLU A 9 8.31 2.01 1.48
CA GLU A 9 9.55 2.79 1.49
C GLU A 9 9.54 3.85 0.38
N ARG A 10 9.96 5.07 0.70
CA ARG A 10 10.02 6.19 -0.26
C ARG A 10 10.79 5.82 -1.53
N THR A 11 11.95 5.18 -1.37
CA THR A 11 12.80 4.77 -2.50
C THR A 11 12.06 3.83 -3.45
N ARG A 12 11.20 2.95 -2.92
CA ARG A 12 10.43 2.00 -3.72
C ARG A 12 9.31 2.70 -4.50
N TRP A 13 8.72 3.74 -3.93
CA TRP A 13 7.76 4.57 -4.65
C TRP A 13 8.44 5.38 -5.76
N ASP A 14 9.61 5.98 -5.48
CA ASP A 14 10.33 6.78 -6.46
C ASP A 14 10.72 5.96 -7.71
N GLU A 15 11.08 4.69 -7.54
CA GLU A 15 11.33 3.75 -8.65
C GLU A 15 10.08 3.53 -9.53
N ALA A 16 8.90 3.44 -8.92
CA ALA A 16 7.65 3.29 -9.65
C ALA A 16 7.29 4.52 -10.48
N GLY A 17 7.69 5.72 -10.02
CA GLY A 17 7.55 6.96 -10.79
C GLY A 17 8.29 6.92 -12.13
N VAL A 18 9.37 6.13 -12.23
CA VAL A 18 10.14 5.96 -13.47
C VAL A 18 9.50 4.91 -14.39
N THR A 19 8.97 3.82 -13.84
CA THR A 19 8.39 2.70 -14.62
C THR A 19 6.93 2.93 -15.01
N GLY A 20 6.22 3.84 -14.32
CA GLY A 20 4.81 4.13 -14.51
C GLY A 20 3.85 3.22 -13.71
N ALA A 21 4.38 2.18 -13.05
CA ALA A 21 3.59 1.26 -12.24
C ALA A 21 4.38 0.76 -11.03
N TYR A 22 3.70 0.72 -9.88
CA TYR A 22 4.22 0.21 -8.62
C TYR A 22 3.85 -1.27 -8.44
N THR A 23 4.83 -2.08 -8.04
CA THR A 23 4.71 -3.54 -7.92
C THR A 23 5.12 -4.06 -6.55
N GLY A 24 5.26 -3.19 -5.54
CA GLY A 24 5.49 -3.63 -4.17
C GLY A 24 4.21 -4.15 -3.53
N SER A 25 4.28 -5.30 -2.87
CA SER A 25 3.11 -5.87 -2.20
C SER A 25 3.04 -5.49 -0.73
N THR A 26 4.13 -5.73 -0.01
CA THR A 26 4.33 -5.38 1.40
C THR A 26 5.84 -5.22 1.64
N ARG A 27 6.26 -4.98 2.88
CA ARG A 27 7.67 -4.81 3.24
C ARG A 27 8.49 -6.01 2.76
N GLY A 28 9.48 -5.75 1.90
CA GLY A 28 10.37 -6.78 1.35
C GLY A 28 9.74 -7.81 0.40
N LYS A 29 8.49 -7.63 -0.05
CA LYS A 29 7.80 -8.53 -0.99
C LYS A 29 7.19 -7.78 -2.16
N SER A 30 7.25 -8.36 -3.36
CA SER A 30 6.66 -7.82 -4.58
C SER A 30 5.29 -8.44 -4.88
N LEU A 31 4.58 -7.85 -5.84
CA LEU A 31 3.37 -8.40 -6.42
C LEU A 31 3.60 -9.81 -6.97
N ALA A 32 4.77 -10.08 -7.57
CA ALA A 32 5.08 -11.41 -8.09
C ALA A 32 5.25 -12.46 -6.98
N ASP A 33 5.68 -12.05 -5.79
CA ASP A 33 5.86 -12.96 -4.64
C ASP A 33 4.53 -13.32 -3.96
N VAL A 34 3.58 -12.38 -3.94
CA VAL A 34 2.35 -12.47 -3.13
C VAL A 34 1.09 -12.70 -3.98
N GLY A 35 1.05 -12.12 -5.18
CA GLY A 35 -0.12 -12.15 -6.08
C GLY A 35 -1.06 -10.94 -5.97
N PHE A 36 -0.91 -10.10 -4.95
CA PHE A 36 -1.66 -8.85 -4.76
C PHE A 36 -0.84 -7.81 -3.99
N ILE A 37 -1.28 -6.55 -4.00
CA ILE A 37 -0.71 -5.45 -3.20
C ILE A 37 -1.58 -5.24 -1.96
N HIS A 38 -0.96 -5.27 -0.77
CA HIS A 38 -1.65 -5.04 0.48
C HIS A 38 -1.97 -3.56 0.63
N CYS A 39 -3.24 -3.22 0.79
CA CYS A 39 -3.67 -1.88 1.14
C CYS A 39 -4.31 -1.88 2.53
N SER A 40 -4.69 -0.71 3.00
CA SER A 40 -5.30 -0.48 4.30
C SER A 40 -6.31 0.64 4.19
N TYR A 41 -7.32 0.59 5.03
CA TYR A 41 -8.12 1.76 5.34
C TYR A 41 -7.41 2.65 6.36
N ALA A 42 -7.87 3.91 6.50
CA ALA A 42 -7.27 4.87 7.42
C ALA A 42 -7.19 4.36 8.87
N SER A 43 -8.21 3.62 9.33
CA SER A 43 -8.24 3.03 10.68
C SER A 43 -7.19 1.94 10.90
N GLN A 44 -6.73 1.29 9.84
CA GLN A 44 -5.83 0.13 9.88
C GLN A 44 -4.35 0.54 9.76
N LEU A 45 -4.08 1.67 9.11
CA LEU A 45 -2.75 2.06 8.66
C LEU A 45 -1.73 2.13 9.81
N ARG A 46 -2.12 2.63 10.99
CA ARG A 46 -1.23 2.71 12.16
C ARG A 46 -0.77 1.33 12.64
N GLY A 47 -1.69 0.37 12.73
CA GLY A 47 -1.37 -1.00 13.13
C GLY A 47 -0.44 -1.69 12.13
N VAL A 48 -0.68 -1.47 10.83
CA VAL A 48 0.19 -1.99 9.76
C VAL A 48 1.60 -1.39 9.85
N ALA A 49 1.72 -0.08 10.08
CA ALA A 49 3.01 0.57 10.25
C ALA A 49 3.82 -0.03 11.41
N GLU A 50 3.17 -0.22 12.57
CA GLU A 50 3.80 -0.82 13.75
C GLU A 50 4.20 -2.28 13.51
N ALA A 51 3.32 -3.07 12.91
CA ALA A 51 3.58 -4.49 12.65
C ALA A 51 4.72 -4.70 11.65
N LEU A 52 4.78 -3.90 10.58
CA LEU A 52 5.75 -4.09 9.50
C LEU A 52 7.05 -3.34 9.73
N TYR A 53 7.03 -2.14 10.32
CA TYR A 53 8.19 -1.24 10.41
C TYR A 53 8.59 -0.89 11.86
N GLY A 54 7.80 -1.29 12.86
CA GLY A 54 8.01 -0.95 14.27
C GLY A 54 7.43 0.42 14.64
N GLU A 55 7.59 0.81 15.91
CA GLU A 55 6.89 1.98 16.46
C GLU A 55 7.37 3.33 15.93
N ARG A 56 8.65 3.43 15.53
CA ARG A 56 9.33 4.68 15.09
C ARG A 56 10.27 4.40 13.92
N PRO A 57 9.75 4.29 12.69
CA PRO A 57 10.60 4.27 11.50
C PRO A 57 11.37 5.59 11.37
N ALA A 58 12.55 5.55 10.74
CA ALA A 58 13.35 6.76 10.55
C ALA A 58 12.58 7.80 9.71
N PRO A 59 12.60 9.10 10.07
CA PRO A 59 11.88 10.13 9.34
C PRO A 59 12.22 10.14 7.84
N GLY A 60 11.21 10.35 6.99
CA GLY A 60 11.37 10.42 5.53
C GLY A 60 11.61 9.09 4.82
N THR A 61 11.71 7.97 5.55
CA THR A 61 11.93 6.65 4.93
C THR A 61 10.66 6.01 4.39
N LEU A 62 9.49 6.35 4.94
CA LEU A 62 8.21 5.78 4.55
C LEU A 62 7.27 6.84 3.99
N VAL A 63 6.45 6.42 3.03
CA VAL A 63 5.35 7.20 2.46
C VAL A 63 4.07 6.39 2.44
N VAL A 64 2.94 7.11 2.48
CA VAL A 64 1.61 6.56 2.30
C VAL A 64 1.11 6.98 0.94
N LEU A 65 0.85 6.00 0.08
CA LEU A 65 0.19 6.22 -1.21
C LEU A 65 -1.32 6.25 -0.96
N VAL A 66 -1.98 7.33 -1.35
CA VAL A 66 -3.43 7.46 -1.35
C VAL A 66 -3.92 7.08 -2.74
N ILE A 67 -4.74 6.04 -2.81
CA ILE A 67 -5.13 5.39 -4.06
C ILE A 67 -6.64 5.57 -4.26
N ASP A 68 -6.98 6.03 -5.46
CA ASP A 68 -8.36 6.11 -5.94
C ASP A 68 -8.76 4.78 -6.62
N PRO A 69 -9.63 3.98 -5.99
CA PRO A 69 -9.98 2.66 -6.52
C PRO A 69 -10.72 2.73 -7.87
N ASP A 70 -11.37 3.85 -8.19
CA ASP A 70 -12.05 4.04 -9.48
C ASP A 70 -11.07 4.18 -10.66
N ARG A 71 -9.79 4.41 -10.37
CA ARG A 71 -8.72 4.50 -11.38
C ARG A 71 -7.98 3.18 -11.57
N LEU A 72 -8.41 2.12 -10.90
CA LEU A 72 -7.85 0.78 -11.05
C LEU A 72 -8.62 0.02 -12.12
N ASP A 73 -7.89 -0.65 -13.01
CA ASP A 73 -8.41 -1.58 -14.01
C ASP A 73 -8.36 -3.05 -13.54
N VAL A 74 -7.93 -3.26 -12.30
CA VAL A 74 -7.77 -4.56 -11.64
C VAL A 74 -8.69 -4.67 -10.42
N PRO A 75 -9.10 -5.88 -10.03
CA PRO A 75 -10.04 -6.03 -8.93
C PRO A 75 -9.39 -5.68 -7.59
N VAL A 76 -10.19 -5.05 -6.74
CA VAL A 76 -9.90 -4.87 -5.31
C VAL A 76 -10.80 -5.83 -4.53
N ARG A 77 -10.24 -6.53 -3.54
CA ARG A 77 -11.00 -7.42 -2.66
C ARG A 77 -10.65 -7.17 -1.21
N ASP A 78 -11.67 -7.10 -0.37
CA ASP A 78 -11.52 -7.10 1.08
C ASP A 78 -11.40 -8.54 1.56
N GLU A 79 -10.26 -8.90 2.15
CA GLU A 79 -9.95 -10.26 2.58
C GLU A 79 -9.32 -10.27 3.97
N GLU A 80 -9.55 -11.34 4.73
CA GLU A 80 -8.97 -11.52 6.05
C GLU A 80 -7.50 -11.93 5.92
N GLY A 81 -6.61 -11.27 6.69
CA GLY A 81 -5.21 -11.71 6.78
C GLY A 81 -5.05 -13.01 7.57
N GLU A 82 -5.95 -13.27 8.51
CA GLU A 82 -6.05 -14.48 9.32
C GLU A 82 -7.54 -14.85 9.51
N PRO A 83 -7.90 -16.14 9.64
CA PRO A 83 -9.29 -16.54 9.79
C PRO A 83 -10.02 -15.85 10.96
N GLY A 84 -11.12 -15.17 10.65
CA GLY A 84 -11.91 -14.37 11.61
C GLY A 84 -11.31 -13.00 11.95
N GLY A 85 -10.28 -12.58 11.20
CA GLY A 85 -9.58 -11.31 11.37
C GLY A 85 -10.29 -10.12 10.69
N GLU A 86 -9.66 -8.96 10.79
CA GLU A 86 -10.10 -7.77 10.08
C GLU A 86 -9.88 -7.92 8.57
N LEU A 87 -10.80 -7.34 7.77
CA LEU A 87 -10.69 -7.33 6.32
C LEU A 87 -9.77 -6.20 5.85
N PHE A 88 -8.79 -6.55 5.04
CA PHE A 88 -7.89 -5.60 4.38
C PHE A 88 -8.14 -5.57 2.88
N PRO A 89 -8.09 -4.39 2.24
CA PRO A 89 -8.23 -4.29 0.79
C PRO A 89 -6.94 -4.75 0.09
N HIS A 90 -7.09 -5.62 -0.91
CA HIS A 90 -6.01 -6.15 -1.75
C HIS A 90 -6.23 -5.78 -3.21
N ILE A 91 -5.21 -5.19 -3.85
CA ILE A 91 -5.20 -4.89 -5.29
C ILE A 91 -4.58 -6.05 -6.04
N TYR A 92 -5.34 -6.70 -6.92
CA TYR A 92 -4.90 -7.88 -7.68
C TYR A 92 -4.24 -7.52 -9.02
N GLY A 93 -3.17 -6.73 -8.95
CA GLY A 93 -2.40 -6.30 -10.11
C GLY A 93 -1.41 -5.19 -9.81
N PRO A 94 -0.64 -4.74 -10.82
CA PRO A 94 0.26 -3.60 -10.66
C PRO A 94 -0.56 -2.33 -10.38
N LEU A 95 -0.08 -1.48 -9.48
CA LEU A 95 -0.72 -0.21 -9.17
C LEU A 95 -0.24 0.86 -10.16
N PRO A 96 -1.09 1.41 -11.04
CA PRO A 96 -0.71 2.50 -11.92
C PRO A 96 -0.37 3.74 -11.08
N VAL A 97 0.72 4.44 -11.41
CA VAL A 97 1.09 5.69 -10.70
C VAL A 97 -0.02 6.73 -10.79
N ALA A 98 -0.78 6.75 -11.90
CA ALA A 98 -1.91 7.66 -12.11
C ALA A 98 -3.12 7.39 -11.19
N ALA A 99 -3.21 6.19 -10.60
CA ALA A 99 -4.22 5.87 -9.60
C ALA A 99 -3.88 6.40 -8.21
N VAL A 100 -2.61 6.79 -7.97
CA VAL A 100 -2.18 7.45 -6.73
C VAL A 100 -2.51 8.94 -6.82
N THR A 101 -3.45 9.39 -5.99
CA THR A 101 -3.92 10.78 -5.96
C THR A 101 -3.10 11.68 -5.05
N GLU A 102 -2.45 11.10 -4.04
CA GLU A 102 -1.61 11.82 -3.09
C GLU A 102 -0.52 10.89 -2.54
N VAL A 103 0.65 11.47 -2.22
CA VAL A 103 1.74 10.78 -1.53
C VAL A 103 2.03 11.56 -0.25
N ARG A 104 1.73 10.96 0.89
CA ARG A 104 1.91 11.56 2.22
C ARG A 104 3.17 11.04 2.86
N GLU A 105 3.89 11.89 3.58
CA GLU A 105 4.97 11.40 4.44
C GLU A 105 4.37 10.65 5.63
N TRP A 106 4.97 9.52 6.00
CA TRP A 106 4.59 8.87 7.25
C TRP A 106 5.12 9.70 8.43
N PRO A 107 4.26 10.18 9.34
CA PRO A 107 4.71 10.90 10.52
C PRO A 107 5.40 9.90 11.46
N ALA A 108 6.73 10.02 11.57
CA ALA A 108 7.55 9.23 12.49
C ALA A 108 7.30 9.60 13.96
#